data_AF-A0A972ZR01-F1
#
_entry.id   AF-A0A972ZR01-F1
#
_cell.length_a   1.000
_cell.length_b   1.000
_cell.length_c   1.000
_cell.angle_alpha   90.00
_cell.angle_beta   90.00
_cell.angle_gamma   90.00
#
_symmetry.space_group_name_H-M   'P 1'
#
loop_
_entity.id
_entity.type
_entity.pdbx_description
1 polymer ?
#
loop_
_entity_poly.entity_id
_entity_poly.type
_entity_poly.pdbx_seq_one_letter_code
_entity_poly.pdbx_strand_id
1 'polypeptide(L)'
;MKLILEQDDLINELFESELQLKNFIKNEYVFVFHKNEEFVGCGMVLRTNIDWNYCDLGVWVRPSNRCNGIGSQIILRLREFALKNNMNPSCGCAIGNIASQKTIEKSGFISKHKLIKFKVK
;
A
#
# COMPACT_ATOMS: atom_id res chain seq x y z
N MET A 1 15.27 -13.72 1.88
CA MET A 1 15.75 -12.86 2.99
C MET A 1 16.77 -11.81 2.49
N LYS A 2 16.50 -11.15 1.35
CA LYS A 2 17.36 -10.09 0.78
C LYS A 2 16.75 -8.68 0.93
N LEU A 3 15.52 -8.59 1.44
CA LEU A 3 14.79 -7.33 1.71
C LEU A 3 15.26 -6.60 2.97
N ILE A 4 16.05 -7.23 3.84
CA ILE A 4 16.37 -6.73 5.19
C ILE A 4 17.75 -6.03 5.24
N LEU A 5 18.66 -6.34 4.31
CA LEU A 5 20.07 -5.92 4.38
C LEU A 5 20.37 -4.61 3.63
N GLU A 6 19.39 -4.03 2.94
CA GLU A 6 19.48 -2.72 2.28
C GLU A 6 18.27 -1.88 2.69
N GLN A 7 18.01 -1.73 3.99
CA GLN A 7 16.98 -0.81 4.46
C GLN A 7 17.46 0.62 4.25
N ASP A 8 17.17 1.12 3.05
CA ASP A 8 17.09 2.53 2.72
C ASP A 8 16.10 3.20 3.68
N ASP A 9 16.41 4.39 4.19
CA ASP A 9 15.56 5.16 5.13
C ASP A 9 14.13 5.35 4.60
N LEU A 10 13.96 5.19 3.29
CA LEU A 10 12.69 5.22 2.55
C LEU A 10 11.68 4.14 2.98
N ILE A 11 12.10 3.04 3.62
CA ILE A 11 11.16 2.02 4.11
C ILE A 11 10.27 2.56 5.24
N ASN A 12 10.77 3.58 5.97
CA ASN A 12 10.03 4.28 7.01
C ASN A 12 8.86 5.12 6.44
N GLU A 13 8.80 5.32 5.12
CA GLU A 13 7.63 5.93 4.48
C GLU A 13 6.40 5.01 4.53
N LEU A 14 6.59 3.70 4.73
CA LEU A 14 5.51 2.71 4.75
C LEU A 14 5.37 1.98 6.08
N PHE A 15 6.47 1.76 6.80
CA PHE A 15 6.48 1.03 8.07
C PHE A 15 7.07 1.88 9.19
N GLU A 16 6.45 1.84 10.37
CA GLU A 16 6.91 2.58 11.55
C GLU A 16 8.15 1.94 12.19
N SER A 17 8.36 0.63 11.97
CA SER A 17 9.50 -0.11 12.53
C SER A 17 9.83 -1.37 11.72
N GLU A 18 11.07 -1.85 11.86
CA GLU A 18 11.48 -3.14 11.30
C GLU A 18 10.63 -4.31 11.82
N LEU A 19 10.18 -4.24 13.08
CA LEU A 19 9.36 -5.28 13.68
C LEU A 19 8.00 -5.35 12.97
N GLN A 20 7.41 -4.20 12.66
CA GLN A 20 6.18 -4.13 11.88
C GLN A 20 6.38 -4.75 10.49
N LEU A 21 7.46 -4.39 9.78
CA LEU A 21 7.78 -4.98 8.48
C LEU A 21 7.95 -6.50 8.57
N LYS A 22 8.73 -7.01 9.54
CA LYS A 22 8.94 -8.45 9.76
C LYS A 22 7.61 -9.17 9.99
N ASN A 23 6.72 -8.58 10.78
CA ASN A 23 5.38 -9.13 11.00
C ASN A 23 4.55 -9.15 9.72
N PHE A 24 4.59 -8.10 8.90
CA PHE A 24 3.84 -8.06 7.65
C PHE A 24 4.37 -9.10 6.65
N ILE A 25 5.69 -9.27 6.54
CA ILE A 25 6.30 -10.32 5.71
C ILE A 25 5.89 -11.70 6.22
N LYS A 26 5.98 -11.94 7.53
CA LYS A 26 5.64 -13.22 8.15
C LYS A 26 4.17 -13.62 7.93
N ASN A 27 3.28 -12.64 7.92
CA ASN A 27 1.85 -12.86 7.69
C ASN A 27 1.45 -12.73 6.21
N GLU A 28 2.43 -12.70 5.29
CA GLU A 28 2.20 -12.66 3.84
C GLU A 28 1.35 -11.48 3.37
N TYR A 29 1.45 -10.35 4.09
CA TYR A 29 0.70 -9.13 3.76
C TYR A 29 1.43 -8.21 2.79
N VAL A 30 2.69 -8.50 2.43
CA VAL A 30 3.51 -7.66 1.54
C VAL A 30 3.79 -8.37 0.23
N PHE A 31 3.55 -7.64 -0.86
CA PHE A 31 3.83 -8.06 -2.24
C PHE A 31 4.94 -7.20 -2.82
N VAL A 32 5.84 -7.82 -3.57
CA VAL A 32 6.98 -7.16 -4.21
C VAL A 32 6.72 -7.10 -5.71
N PHE A 33 6.94 -5.93 -6.31
CA PHE A 33 6.70 -5.71 -7.74
C PHE A 33 8.01 -5.41 -8.46
N HIS A 34 8.22 -6.14 -9.57
CA HIS A 34 9.38 -5.97 -10.43
C HIS A 34 8.93 -5.56 -11.84
N LYS A 35 9.77 -4.76 -12.51
CA LYS A 35 9.64 -4.44 -13.93
C LYS A 35 10.97 -4.75 -14.60
N ASN A 36 10.99 -5.70 -15.54
CA ASN A 36 12.22 -6.16 -16.19
C ASN A 36 13.31 -6.53 -15.16
N GLU A 37 12.94 -7.35 -14.17
CA GLU A 37 13.79 -7.78 -13.04
C GLU A 37 14.17 -6.69 -12.02
N GLU A 38 13.99 -5.41 -12.34
CA GLU A 38 14.21 -4.27 -11.43
C GLU A 38 13.09 -4.18 -10.38
N PHE A 39 13.45 -4.08 -9.09
CA PHE A 39 12.49 -3.79 -8.02
C PHE A 39 11.99 -2.34 -8.11
N VAL A 40 10.68 -2.18 -8.33
CA VAL A 40 10.04 -0.87 -8.53
C VAL A 40 9.17 -0.41 -7.36
N GLY A 41 8.83 -1.31 -6.44
CA GLY A 41 7.99 -0.97 -5.30
C GLY A 41 7.32 -2.17 -4.66
N CYS A 42 6.55 -1.92 -3.60
CA CYS A 42 5.82 -2.93 -2.86
C CYS A 42 4.36 -2.52 -2.65
N GLY A 43 3.54 -3.53 -2.39
CA GLY A 43 2.12 -3.39 -2.09
C GLY A 43 1.76 -4.13 -0.81
N MET A 44 0.68 -3.70 -0.15
CA MET A 44 0.19 -4.34 1.06
C MET A 44 -1.29 -4.68 0.96
N VAL A 45 -1.70 -5.81 1.54
CA VAL A 45 -3.09 -6.20 1.70
C VAL A 45 -3.32 -6.53 3.17
N LEU A 46 -4.01 -5.66 3.89
CA LEU A 46 -4.16 -5.74 5.34
C LEU A 46 -5.60 -6.01 5.73
N ARG A 47 -5.86 -7.14 6.39
CA ARG A 47 -7.16 -7.36 7.04
C ARG A 47 -7.19 -6.60 8.35
N THR A 48 -7.99 -5.54 8.40
CA THR A 48 -8.18 -4.73 9.62
C THR A 48 -8.99 -5.49 10.67
N ASN A 49 -9.83 -6.43 10.24
CA ASN A 49 -10.57 -7.37 11.09
C ASN A 49 -10.69 -8.71 10.38
N ILE A 50 -10.35 -9.81 11.06
CA ILE A 50 -10.34 -11.16 10.48
C ILE A 50 -11.75 -11.68 10.15
N ASP A 51 -12.75 -11.20 10.89
CA ASP A 51 -14.16 -11.58 10.72
C ASP A 51 -14.84 -10.78 9.60
N TRP A 52 -14.15 -9.76 9.06
CA TRP A 52 -14.68 -8.91 8.01
C TRP A 52 -14.11 -9.32 6.67
N ASN A 53 -14.97 -9.33 5.65
CA ASN A 53 -14.55 -9.51 4.27
C ASN A 53 -13.98 -8.20 3.69
N TYR A 54 -13.22 -7.43 4.46
CA TYR A 54 -12.60 -6.18 4.01
C TYR A 54 -11.08 -6.21 4.21
N CYS A 55 -10.37 -5.56 3.30
CA CYS A 55 -8.93 -5.37 3.44
C CYS A 55 -8.53 -3.96 3.01
N ASP A 56 -7.54 -3.39 3.69
CA ASP A 56 -6.92 -2.13 3.32
C ASP A 56 -5.71 -2.36 2.40
N LEU A 57 -5.62 -1.57 1.33
CA LEU A 57 -4.55 -1.65 0.34
C LEU A 57 -3.54 -0.51 0.54
N GLY A 58 -2.27 -0.87 0.61
CA GLY A 58 -1.15 0.06 0.66
C GLY A 58 -0.23 -0.07 -0.55
N VAL A 59 0.49 1.01 -0.88
CA VAL A 59 1.49 1.01 -1.94
C VAL A 59 2.65 1.92 -1.59
N TRP A 60 3.84 1.48 -1.95
CA TRP A 60 5.04 2.30 -2.00
C TRP A 60 5.78 2.04 -3.31
N VAL A 61 6.30 3.11 -3.92
CA VAL A 61 7.05 3.05 -5.19
C VAL A 61 8.42 3.64 -4.96
N ARG A 62 9.45 2.94 -5.44
CA ARG A 62 10.84 3.39 -5.41
C ARG A 62 10.93 4.81 -6.00
N PRO A 63 11.57 5.79 -5.34
CA PRO A 63 11.57 7.19 -5.78
C PRO A 63 11.94 7.41 -7.25
N SER A 64 12.97 6.70 -7.72
CA SER A 64 13.44 6.74 -9.12
C SER A 64 12.40 6.29 -10.15
N ASN A 65 11.36 5.56 -9.73
CA ASN A 65 10.34 4.99 -10.62
C ASN A 65 8.95 5.63 -10.41
N ARG A 66 8.86 6.69 -9.60
CA ARG A 66 7.61 7.46 -9.38
C ARG A 66 7.20 8.22 -10.65
N CYS A 67 5.98 8.76 -10.65
CA CYS A 67 5.39 9.52 -11.76
C CYS A 67 5.15 8.75 -13.07
N ASN A 68 5.42 7.44 -13.11
CA ASN A 68 5.27 6.60 -14.31
C ASN A 68 4.08 5.61 -14.23
N GLY A 69 3.09 5.90 -13.38
CA GLY A 69 1.86 5.09 -13.25
C GLY A 69 2.02 3.77 -12.47
N ILE A 70 3.23 3.44 -12.00
CA ILE A 70 3.53 2.18 -11.29
C ILE A 70 2.66 2.00 -10.04
N GLY A 71 2.48 3.05 -9.23
CA GLY A 71 1.66 2.97 -8.02
C GLY A 71 0.21 2.54 -8.31
N SER A 72 -0.39 3.08 -9.38
CA SER A 72 -1.75 2.72 -9.77
C SER A 72 -1.84 1.29 -10.27
N GLN A 73 -0.82 0.82 -11.00
CA GLN A 73 -0.74 -0.57 -11.46
C GLN A 73 -0.61 -1.53 -10.27
N ILE A 74 0.21 -1.19 -9.27
CA ILE A 74 0.31 -1.99 -8.04
C ILE A 74 -1.06 -2.09 -7.36
N ILE A 75 -1.74 -0.96 -7.09
CA ILE A 75 -3.06 -0.98 -6.45
C ILE A 75 -4.08 -1.79 -7.26
N LEU A 76 -4.08 -1.69 -8.60
CA LEU A 76 -4.94 -2.52 -9.45
C LEU A 76 -4.68 -4.01 -9.26
N ARG A 77 -3.42 -4.44 -9.21
CA ARG A 77 -3.06 -5.85 -8.96
C ARG A 77 -3.45 -6.33 -7.57
N LEU A 78 -3.26 -5.49 -6.55
CA LEU A 78 -3.69 -5.82 -5.19
C LEU A 78 -5.22 -5.92 -5.08
N ARG A 79 -5.94 -5.04 -5.78
CA ARG A 79 -7.41 -5.11 -5.89
C ARG A 79 -7.85 -6.42 -6.55
N GLU A 80 -7.22 -6.81 -7.67
CA GLU A 80 -7.50 -8.10 -8.32
C GLU A 80 -7.25 -9.28 -7.39
N PHE A 81 -6.14 -9.26 -6.65
CA PHE A 81 -5.82 -10.26 -5.64
C PHE A 81 -6.88 -10.31 -4.54
N ALA A 82 -7.28 -9.16 -3.98
CA ALA A 82 -8.28 -9.08 -2.92
C ALA A 82 -9.62 -9.68 -3.35
N LEU A 83 -10.11 -9.28 -4.53
CA LEU A 83 -11.38 -9.76 -5.07
C LEU A 83 -11.35 -11.27 -5.34
N LYS A 84 -10.24 -11.80 -5.89
CA LYS A 84 -10.06 -13.25 -6.09
C LYS A 84 -10.07 -14.06 -4.79
N ASN A 85 -9.75 -13.42 -3.68
CA ASN A 85 -9.73 -14.01 -2.34
C ASN A 85 -10.95 -13.62 -1.49
N ASN A 86 -12.05 -13.21 -2.12
CA ASN A 86 -13.31 -12.84 -1.46
C ASN A 86 -13.18 -11.71 -0.42
N MET A 87 -12.25 -10.79 -0.64
CA MET A 87 -12.07 -9.59 0.17
C MET A 87 -12.54 -8.35 -0.60
N ASN A 88 -13.19 -7.43 0.11
CA ASN A 88 -13.59 -6.12 -0.36
C ASN A 88 -12.45 -5.13 -0.09
N PRO A 89 -11.74 -4.66 -1.13
CA PRO A 89 -10.62 -3.76 -0.92
C PRO A 89 -11.10 -2.33 -0.62
N SER A 90 -10.45 -1.70 0.35
CA SER A 90 -10.45 -0.26 0.61
C SER A 90 -9.03 0.27 0.54
N CYS A 91 -8.88 1.59 0.42
CA CYS A 91 -7.61 2.26 0.59
C CYS A 91 -7.83 3.72 0.96
N GLY A 92 -6.82 4.33 1.57
CA GLY A 92 -6.86 5.72 1.99
C GLY A 92 -5.48 6.35 1.97
N CYS A 93 -5.45 7.68 2.04
CA CYS A 93 -4.21 8.42 2.24
C CYS A 93 -4.49 9.77 2.92
N ALA A 94 -3.43 10.41 3.42
CA ALA A 94 -3.51 11.75 3.97
C ALA A 94 -3.93 12.77 2.91
N ILE A 95 -4.71 13.79 3.31
CA ILE A 95 -5.23 14.83 2.41
C ILE A 95 -4.13 15.64 1.71
N GLY A 96 -2.93 15.75 2.30
CA GLY A 96 -1.77 16.40 1.69
C GLY A 96 -1.01 15.52 0.68
N ASN A 97 -1.27 14.21 0.65
CA ASN A 97 -0.57 13.29 -0.23
C ASN A 97 -1.23 13.22 -1.62
N ILE A 98 -1.00 14.26 -2.43
CA ILE A 98 -1.58 14.42 -3.77
C ILE A 98 -1.18 13.28 -4.71
N ALA A 99 0.04 12.75 -4.57
CA ALA A 99 0.52 11.64 -5.39
C ALA A 99 -0.27 10.35 -5.12
N SER A 100 -0.52 10.02 -3.85
CA SER A 100 -1.34 8.87 -3.48
C SER A 100 -2.81 9.06 -3.85
N GLN A 101 -3.37 10.27 -3.71
CA GLN A 101 -4.75 10.55 -4.17
C GLN A 101 -4.92 10.25 -5.66
N LYS A 102 -4.04 10.81 -6.50
CA LYS A 102 -4.05 10.53 -7.95
C LYS A 102 -3.81 9.05 -8.26
N THR A 103 -2.97 8.38 -7.47
CA THR A 103 -2.69 6.96 -7.62
C THR A 103 -3.95 6.11 -7.38
N ILE A 104 -4.66 6.39 -6.28
CA ILE A 104 -5.90 5.73 -5.87
C ILE A 104 -7.01 5.97 -6.91
N GLU A 105 -7.25 7.22 -7.29
CA GLU A 105 -8.28 7.58 -8.29
C GLU A 105 -8.03 6.90 -9.64
N LYS A 106 -6.78 6.93 -10.14
CA LYS A 106 -6.40 6.27 -11.41
C LYS A 106 -6.52 4.74 -11.36
N SER A 107 -6.56 4.14 -10.17
CA SER A 107 -6.80 2.70 -10.00
C SER A 107 -8.30 2.34 -9.88
N GLY A 108 -9.19 3.33 -10.04
CA GLY A 108 -10.64 3.14 -10.10
C GLY A 108 -11.34 3.21 -8.74
N PHE A 109 -10.64 3.63 -7.68
CA PHE A 109 -11.24 3.89 -6.37
C PHE A 109 -11.82 5.30 -6.32
N ILE A 110 -12.89 5.47 -5.54
CA ILE A 110 -13.54 6.76 -5.30
C ILE A 110 -13.61 6.99 -3.79
N SER A 111 -13.18 8.16 -3.34
CA SER A 111 -13.32 8.54 -1.93
C SER A 111 -14.72 9.04 -1.63
N LYS A 112 -15.44 8.33 -0.75
CA LYS A 112 -16.76 8.73 -0.23
C LYS A 112 -16.69 9.24 1.22
N HIS A 113 -15.55 9.09 1.87
CA HIS A 113 -15.38 9.35 3.30
C HIS A 113 -14.09 10.14 3.54
N LYS A 114 -14.06 10.93 4.62
CA LYS A 114 -12.86 11.64 5.07
C LYS A 114 -12.65 11.42 6.56
N LEU A 115 -11.40 11.20 6.96
CA LEU A 115 -11.01 11.21 8.36
C LEU A 115 -10.80 12.65 8.82
N ILE A 116 -11.45 13.06 9.90
CA ILE A 116 -11.36 14.42 10.45
C ILE A 116 -10.82 14.34 11.87
N LYS A 117 -9.77 15.12 12.16
CA LYS A 117 -9.22 15.27 13.51
C LYS A 117 -9.82 16.52 14.16
N PHE A 118 -10.60 16.34 15.21
CA PHE A 118 -11.13 17.43 16.03
C PHE A 118 -10.13 17.81 17.13
N LYS A 119 -10.10 19.08 17.50
CA LYS A 119 -9.39 19.58 18.68
C LYS A 119 -10.39 20.36 19.53
N VAL A 120 -10.58 19.90 20.77
CA VAL A 120 -11.40 20.62 21.75
C VAL A 120 -10.54 21.72 22.37
N LYS A 121 -11.17 22.86 22.70
CA LYS A 121 -10.53 23.96 23.41
C LYS A 121 -10.33 23.61 24.88
#